data_AF-A0A179B8X1-F1
#
_entry.id   AF-A0A179B8X1-F1
#
_cell.length_a   1.000
_cell.length_b   1.000
_cell.length_c   1.000
_cell.angle_alpha   90.00
_cell.angle_beta   90.00
_cell.angle_gamma   90.00
#
_symmetry.space_group_name_H-M   'P 1'
#
loop_
_entity.id
_entity.type
_entity.pdbx_description
1 polymer ?
#
loop_
_entity_poly.entity_id
_entity_poly.type
_entity_poly.pdbx_seq_one_letter_code
_entity_poly.pdbx_strand_id
1 'polypeptide(L)' 'MMHRLKTQVGRGIYRLRKQTVEPVFGIIKSVMGFRQFSLRGLTRVQGEWSLVCLAWNVKRMAVLRL' A
#
# COMPACT_ATOMS: atom_id res chain seq x y z
N MET A 1 -17.75 -9.27 6.52
CA MET A 1 -16.44 -9.58 5.88
C MET A 1 -16.17 -11.08 5.74
N MET A 2 -16.32 -11.89 6.79
CA MET A 2 -16.00 -13.34 6.76
C MET A 2 -16.72 -14.13 5.67
N HIS A 3 -18.01 -13.85 5.39
CA HIS A 3 -18.76 -14.52 4.33
C HIS A 3 -18.07 -14.38 2.95
N ARG A 4 -17.59 -13.17 2.61
CA ARG A 4 -16.91 -12.90 1.33
C ARG A 4 -15.57 -13.62 1.21
N LEU A 5 -14.86 -13.85 2.33
CA LEU A 5 -13.58 -14.57 2.35
C LEU A 5 -13.75 -16.10 2.24
N LYS A 6 -14.95 -16.64 2.47
CA LYS A 6 -15.24 -18.08 2.36
C LYS A 6 -15.49 -18.52 0.91
N THR A 7 -15.88 -17.61 0.02
CA THR A 7 -16.09 -17.90 -1.40
C THR A 7 -14.75 -18.17 -2.10
N GLN A 8 -14.77 -18.97 -3.18
CA GLN A 8 -13.56 -19.26 -3.96
C GLN A 8 -12.95 -17.98 -4.54
N VAL A 9 -13.80 -17.08 -5.06
CA VAL A 9 -13.40 -15.75 -5.58
C VAL A 9 -12.73 -14.93 -4.48
N GLY A 10 -13.32 -14.85 -3.29
CA GLY A 10 -12.76 -14.10 -2.18
C GLY A 10 -11.42 -14.66 -1.69
N ARG A 11 -11.26 -15.98 -1.66
CA ARG A 11 -9.97 -16.63 -1.36
C ARG A 11 -8.90 -16.30 -2.41
N GLY A 12 -9.27 -16.27 -3.68
CA GLY A 12 -8.38 -15.87 -4.78
C GLY A 12 -7.88 -14.44 -4.63
N ILE A 13 -8.80 -13.49 -4.43
CA ILE A 13 -8.47 -12.07 -4.21
C ILE A 13 -7.60 -11.91 -2.97
N TYR A 14 -7.94 -12.59 -1.87
CA TYR A 14 -7.17 -12.51 -0.63
C TYR A 14 -5.75 -13.05 -0.80
N ARG A 15 -5.56 -14.14 -1.55
CA ARG A 15 -4.23 -14.67 -1.88
C ARG A 15 -3.42 -13.67 -2.70
N LEU A 16 -4.04 -13.01 -3.69
CA LEU A 16 -3.38 -12.01 -4.53
C LEU A 16 -2.88 -10.80 -3.72
N ARG A 17 -3.61 -10.41 -2.66
CA ARG A 17 -3.21 -9.28 -1.80
C ARG A 17 -1.86 -9.48 -1.12
N LYS A 18 -1.53 -10.72 -0.75
CA LYS A 18 -0.26 -11.08 -0.09
C LYS A 18 0.98 -10.72 -0.90
N GLN A 19 0.88 -10.79 -2.23
CA GLN A 19 2.00 -10.50 -3.14
C GLN A 19 1.90 -9.11 -3.79
N THR A 20 0.78 -8.40 -3.64
CA THR A 20 0.55 -7.12 -4.32
C THR A 20 0.58 -5.96 -3.33
N VAL A 21 -0.45 -5.82 -2.51
CA VAL A 21 -0.65 -4.64 -1.66
C VAL A 21 0.05 -4.75 -0.31
N GLU A 22 0.09 -5.94 0.28
CA GLU A 22 0.71 -6.15 1.59
C GLU A 22 2.22 -5.82 1.61
N PRO A 23 3.02 -6.21 0.60
CA PRO A 23 4.43 -5.84 0.55
C PRO A 23 4.63 -4.33 0.42
N VAL A 24 3.81 -3.66 -0.41
CA VAL A 24 3.86 -2.20 -0.60
C VAL A 24 3.60 -1.47 0.73
N PHE A 25 2.56 -1.88 1.47
CA PHE A 25 2.30 -1.31 2.80
C PHE A 25 3.42 -1.58 3.80
N GLY A 26 4.00 -2.79 3.77
CA GLY A 26 5.16 -3.14 4.61
C GLY A 26 6.36 -2.24 4.34
N ILE A 27 6.68 -2.00 3.07
CA ILE A 27 7.79 -1.13 2.65
C ILE A 27 7.53 0.32 3.04
N ILE A 28 6.33 0.85 2.76
CA ILE A 28 5.96 2.22 3.13
C ILE A 28 6.14 2.45 4.64
N LYS A 29 5.73 1.49 5.48
CA LYS A 29 5.81 1.62 6.93
C LYS A 29 7.22 1.40 7.48
N SER A 30 7.89 0.32 7.07
CA SER A 30 9.13 -0.12 7.69
C SER A 30 10.39 0.37 7.00
N VAL A 31 10.36 0.57 5.68
CA VAL A 31 11.53 1.02 4.90
C VAL A 31 11.48 2.51 4.63
N MET A 32 10.31 3.06 4.30
CA MET A 32 10.15 4.50 4.06
C MET A 32 9.81 5.27 5.35
N GLY A 33 9.52 4.58 6.45
CA GLY A 33 9.27 5.20 7.76
C GLY A 33 7.92 5.91 7.90
N PHE A 34 7.01 5.80 6.94
CA PHE A 34 5.71 6.49 6.98
C PHE A 34 4.74 5.76 7.93
N ARG A 35 4.67 6.22 9.18
CA ARG A 35 3.86 5.59 10.25
C ARG A 35 2.59 6.36 10.61
N GLN A 36 2.56 7.66 10.33
CA GLN A 36 1.45 8.55 10.67
C GLN A 36 1.29 9.64 9.61
N PHE A 37 0.07 10.12 9.45
CA PHE A 37 -0.24 11.30 8.66
C PHE A 37 0.06 12.55 9.50
N SER A 38 0.64 13.57 8.88
CA SER A 38 0.92 14.84 9.57
C SER A 38 -0.25 15.81 9.46
N LEU A 39 -1.02 15.70 8.38
CA LEU A 39 -2.20 16.53 8.16
C LEU A 39 -3.48 15.87 8.67
N ARG A 40 -4.48 16.70 8.98
CA ARG A 40 -5.83 16.26 9.40
C ARG A 40 -6.88 16.62 8.37
N GLY A 41 -7.90 15.78 8.23
CA GLY A 41 -8.99 15.95 7.27
C GLY A 41 -8.72 15.24 5.94
N LEU A 42 -9.77 14.66 5.35
CA LEU A 42 -9.67 13.69 4.26
C LEU A 42 -8.90 14.22 3.05
N THR A 43 -9.22 15.44 2.59
CA THR A 43 -8.58 16.06 1.43
C THR A 43 -7.07 16.22 1.61
N ARG A 44 -6.63 16.67 2.78
CA ARG A 44 -5.21 16.88 3.06
C ARG A 44 -4.46 15.55 3.21
N VAL A 45 -5.07 14.58 3.90
CA VAL A 45 -4.54 13.21 4.06
C VAL A 45 -4.40 12.50 2.70
N GLN A 46 -5.33 12.71 1.78
CA GLN A 46 -5.24 12.19 0.40
C GLN A 46 -4.02 12.75 -0.34
N GLY A 47 -3.71 14.03 -0.15
CA GLY A 47 -2.51 14.67 -0.69
C GLY A 47 -1.23 14.03 -0.15
N GLU A 48 -1.11 13.89 1.17
CA GLU A 48 0.03 13.20 1.80
C GLU A 48 0.17 11.77 1.28
N TRP A 49 -0.94 11.02 1.21
CA TRP A 49 -0.92 9.65 0.72
C TRP A 49 -0.47 9.55 -0.74
N SER A 50 -0.86 10.50 -1.58
CA SER A 50 -0.43 10.56 -2.98
C SER A 50 1.08 10.77 -3.08
N LEU A 51 1.65 11.63 -2.23
CA LEU A 51 3.09 11.88 -2.17
C LEU A 51 3.86 10.63 -1.70
N VAL A 52 3.36 9.92 -0.69
CA VAL A 52 3.95 8.64 -0.23
C VAL A 52 3.93 7.60 -1.34
N CYS A 53 2.81 7.46 -2.05
CA CYS A 53 2.70 6.54 -3.19
C CYS A 53 3.68 6.90 -4.31
N LEU A 54 3.83 8.19 -4.63
CA LEU A 54 4.81 8.67 -5.61
C LEU A 54 6.24 8.30 -5.20
N ALA A 55 6.61 8.58 -3.95
CA ALA A 55 7.94 8.25 -3.43
C ALA A 55 8.23 6.74 -3.50
N TRP A 56 7.25 5.89 -3.18
CA TRP A 56 7.37 4.45 -3.36
C TRP A 56 7.59 4.06 -4.83
N ASN A 57 6.79 4.61 -5.75
CA ASN A 57 6.92 4.31 -7.17
C ASN A 57 8.29 4.72 -7.71
N VAL A 58 8.81 5.89 -7.32
CA VAL A 58 10.16 6.35 -7.70
C VAL A 58 11.22 5.39 -7.16
N LYS A 59 11.17 5.01 -5.88
CA LYS A 59 12.09 4.04 -5.29
C LYS A 59 12.06 2.70 -6.04
N ARG A 60 10.87 2.19 -6.35
CA ARG A 60 10.68 0.95 -7.10
C ARG A 60 11.27 1.04 -8.51
N MET A 61 11.01 2.12 -9.24
CA MET A 61 11.57 2.32 -10.58
C MET A 61 13.10 2.42 -10.56
N ALA A 62 13.68 3.06 -9.55
CA ALA A 62 15.13 3.16 -9.41
C ALA A 62 15.78 1.79 -9.21
N VAL A 63 15.19 0.92 -8.39
CA VAL A 63 15.68 -0.45 -8.17
C VAL A 63 15.51 -1.33 -9.41
N LEU A 64 14.42 -1.17 -10.16
CA LEU A 64 14.15 -1.96 -11.37
C LEU A 64 14.95 -1.52 -12.61
N ARG A 65 15.53 -0.32 -12.58
CA ARG A 65 16.38 0.22 -13.67
C ARG A 65 17.85 -0.18 -13.54
N LEU A 66 18.25 -0.70 -12.39
CA LEU A 66 19.56 -1.28 -12.12
C LEU A 66 19.50 -2.80 -12.32
#